data_AF-K9KFC1-F1
#
_entry.id   AF-K9KFC1-F1
#
_cell.length_a   1.000
_cell.length_b   1.000
_cell.length_c   1.000
_cell.angle_alpha   90.00
_cell.angle_beta   90.00
_cell.angle_gamma   90.00
#
_symmetry.space_group_name_H-M   'P 1'
#
loop_
_entity.id
_entity.type
_entity.pdbx_description
1 polymer ?
#
loop_
_entity_poly.entity_id
_entity_poly.type
_entity_poly.pdbx_seq_one_letter_code
_entity_poly.pdbx_strand_id
1 'polypeptide(L)'
;LRRHCVFSHEELIFKMAADPECLDVGLAAMVCKELTLMTEEETRLREAVVQMGVLMSEEEVFELVPDDERQCSACRTTCFLSALTCSCNPERLVCLYHPTDLCPCPMQKKCLRYRYPLEDLPSLLYGVKVRAQSYDTWVSRVTEALSANFNHKKDLIELRVMLEDAEDRKYPENDLFRKLRDAVKEAETCASVAQLLLSKKQKHRQSPDSGRTRTKLTVEELKAFVQQLFSLPCVISQARQVKNLLDDVEEFHERAQEAMMDETPDSSKLQMLIDMGSSLYVELPELARLKQELQQARWLDEVRLTLSDPQQVTLDVMKKLIDSGVGLAPHHAVEKAMAELQELLTVSERWEEKAKVCLQARPRHSVASLESIVNEAKNIPAFLPNVLSLKEALQKAREWTTKVEAIQSGSNYAYLEQLESLSAKGRPIPVRLDALPQVESQVAAARAWRERTGRTFLKKNSSHTLLQVLSPRTDIGIYGSGKN
;
A
#
# COMPACT_ATOMS: atom_id res chain seq x y z
N LEU A 1 -23.12 -69.67 -43.46
CA LEU A 1 -23.83 -70.45 -42.41
C LEU A 1 -25.32 -70.20 -42.55
N ARG A 2 -26.20 -71.17 -42.24
CA ARG A 2 -27.66 -70.96 -42.13
C ARG A 2 -28.05 -70.92 -40.66
N ARG A 3 -27.64 -69.87 -39.96
CA ARG A 3 -27.75 -69.75 -38.50
C ARG A 3 -28.77 -68.67 -38.17
N HIS A 4 -29.73 -69.01 -37.31
CA HIS A 4 -30.70 -68.04 -36.81
C HIS A 4 -30.00 -66.98 -35.95
N CYS A 5 -30.35 -65.72 -36.15
CA CYS A 5 -29.93 -64.61 -35.31
C CYS A 5 -30.81 -64.56 -34.05
N VAL A 6 -30.23 -64.14 -32.92
CA VAL A 6 -30.97 -63.96 -31.65
C VAL A 6 -31.71 -62.62 -31.63
N PHE A 7 -31.22 -61.64 -32.40
CA PHE A 7 -31.82 -60.34 -32.67
C PHE A 7 -31.26 -59.78 -33.98
N SER A 8 -31.91 -58.74 -34.54
CA SER A 8 -31.37 -58.00 -35.69
C SER A 8 -30.37 -56.95 -35.23
N HIS A 9 -29.12 -57.05 -35.71
CA HIS A 9 -28.09 -56.04 -35.45
C HIS A 9 -28.50 -54.68 -36.03
N GLU A 10 -29.11 -54.69 -37.21
CA GLU A 10 -29.55 -53.48 -37.87
C GLU A 10 -30.62 -52.75 -37.06
N GLU A 11 -31.60 -53.50 -36.54
CA GLU A 11 -32.65 -52.97 -35.67
C GLU A 11 -32.07 -52.30 -34.42
N LEU A 12 -31.07 -52.92 -33.79
CA LEU A 12 -30.41 -52.36 -32.61
C LEU A 12 -29.75 -51.02 -32.93
N ILE A 13 -28.97 -50.93 -34.02
CA ILE A 13 -28.29 -49.70 -34.43
C ILE A 13 -29.29 -48.58 -34.72
N PHE A 14 -30.38 -48.87 -35.42
CA PHE A 14 -31.41 -47.87 -35.73
C PHE A 14 -32.22 -47.42 -34.50
N LYS A 15 -32.50 -48.33 -33.55
CA LYS A 15 -33.11 -47.98 -32.26
C LYS A 15 -32.21 -47.06 -31.44
N MET A 16 -30.89 -47.28 -31.48
CA MET A 16 -29.92 -46.40 -30.82
C MET A 16 -29.82 -45.04 -31.53
N ALA A 17 -29.93 -45.01 -32.86
CA ALA A 17 -29.91 -43.77 -33.64
C ALA A 17 -31.18 -42.92 -33.49
N ALA A 18 -32.31 -43.52 -33.10
CA ALA A 18 -33.57 -42.82 -32.89
C ALA A 18 -33.59 -41.92 -31.64
N ASP A 19 -32.72 -42.18 -30.66
CA ASP A 19 -32.54 -41.33 -29.48
C ASP A 19 -31.04 -41.04 -29.25
N PRO A 20 -30.43 -40.13 -30.04
CA PRO A 20 -29.01 -39.82 -29.91
C PRO A 20 -28.68 -39.23 -28.54
N GLU A 21 -29.54 -38.38 -27.96
CA GLU A 21 -29.22 -37.59 -26.76
C GLU A 21 -28.92 -38.46 -25.53
N CYS A 22 -29.54 -39.65 -25.44
CA CYS A 22 -29.31 -40.60 -24.36
C CYS A 22 -28.10 -41.52 -24.59
N LEU A 23 -27.46 -41.45 -25.77
CA LEU A 23 -26.40 -42.36 -26.15
C LEU A 23 -25.06 -41.95 -25.55
N ASP A 24 -24.24 -42.88 -25.06
CA ASP A 24 -22.85 -42.55 -24.72
C ASP A 24 -22.10 -42.00 -25.95
N VAL A 25 -21.21 -41.02 -25.76
CA VAL A 25 -20.52 -40.34 -26.87
C VAL A 25 -19.58 -41.28 -27.64
N GLY A 26 -18.94 -42.24 -26.97
CA GLY A 26 -18.13 -43.27 -27.62
C GLY A 26 -19.00 -44.22 -28.44
N LEU A 27 -20.18 -44.55 -27.91
CA LEU A 27 -21.16 -45.35 -28.62
C LEU A 27 -21.77 -44.61 -29.81
N ALA A 28 -22.02 -43.30 -29.69
CA ALA A 28 -22.50 -42.44 -30.79
C ALA A 28 -21.50 -42.39 -31.95
N ALA A 29 -20.19 -42.30 -31.68
CA ALA A 29 -19.18 -42.35 -32.72
C ALA A 29 -19.17 -43.70 -33.47
N MET A 30 -19.32 -44.81 -32.74
CA MET A 30 -19.40 -46.15 -33.34
C MET A 30 -20.69 -46.37 -34.13
N VAL A 31 -21.84 -45.97 -33.58
CA VAL A 31 -23.14 -46.02 -34.29
C VAL A 31 -23.10 -45.17 -35.54
N CYS A 32 -22.50 -43.97 -35.51
CA CYS A 32 -22.37 -43.12 -36.70
C CYS A 32 -21.59 -43.82 -37.82
N LYS A 33 -20.51 -44.55 -37.47
CA LYS A 33 -19.70 -45.30 -38.43
C LYS A 33 -20.46 -46.49 -39.01
N GLU A 34 -21.06 -47.32 -38.15
CA GLU A 34 -21.83 -48.49 -38.58
C GLU A 34 -23.07 -48.09 -39.40
N LEU A 35 -23.80 -47.07 -38.95
CA LEU A 35 -24.98 -46.56 -39.65
C LEU A 35 -24.61 -46.04 -41.04
N THR A 36 -23.51 -45.31 -41.20
CA THR A 36 -23.02 -44.89 -42.53
C THR A 36 -22.83 -46.10 -43.45
N LEU A 37 -22.07 -47.12 -43.00
CA LEU A 37 -21.81 -48.32 -43.79
C LEU A 37 -23.11 -49.06 -44.15
N MET A 38 -24.03 -49.19 -43.20
CA MET A 38 -25.32 -49.83 -43.42
C MET A 38 -26.18 -49.06 -44.41
N THR A 39 -26.21 -47.72 -44.33
CA THR A 39 -26.99 -46.89 -45.26
C THR A 39 -26.44 -46.96 -46.69
N GLU A 40 -25.11 -46.99 -46.85
CA GLU A 40 -24.45 -47.15 -48.15
C GLU A 40 -24.75 -48.54 -48.75
N GLU A 41 -24.61 -49.58 -47.94
CA GLU A 41 -24.86 -50.97 -48.37
C GLU A 41 -26.35 -51.23 -48.67
N GLU A 42 -27.25 -50.72 -47.84
CA GLU A 42 -28.70 -50.83 -48.05
C GLU A 42 -29.14 -50.10 -49.32
N THR A 43 -28.60 -48.91 -49.59
CA THR A 43 -28.84 -48.17 -50.83
C THR A 43 -28.39 -49.00 -52.04
N ARG A 44 -27.17 -49.55 -51.99
CA ARG A 44 -26.62 -50.40 -53.05
C ARG A 44 -27.47 -51.65 -53.30
N LEU A 45 -27.94 -52.30 -52.24
CA LEU A 45 -28.79 -53.49 -52.33
C LEU A 45 -30.16 -53.18 -52.93
N ARG A 46 -30.81 -52.09 -52.52
CA ARG A 46 -32.10 -51.67 -53.07
C ARG A 46 -31.98 -51.30 -54.55
N GLU A 47 -30.96 -50.54 -54.93
CA GLU A 47 -30.69 -50.21 -56.33
C GLU A 47 -30.48 -51.46 -57.20
N ALA A 48 -29.71 -52.43 -56.70
CA ALA A 48 -29.48 -53.70 -57.39
C ALA A 48 -30.79 -54.46 -57.63
N VAL A 49 -31.66 -54.53 -56.61
CA VAL A 49 -32.94 -55.24 -56.71
C VAL A 49 -33.92 -54.55 -57.67
N VAL A 50 -33.91 -53.22 -57.71
CA VAL A 50 -34.67 -52.44 -58.72
C VAL A 50 -34.13 -52.72 -60.13
N GLN A 51 -32.81 -52.75 -60.32
CA GLN A 51 -32.18 -53.11 -61.60
C GLN A 51 -32.52 -54.54 -62.06
N MET A 52 -32.75 -55.47 -61.12
CA MET A 52 -33.22 -56.82 -61.42
C MET A 52 -34.68 -56.88 -61.89
N GLY A 53 -35.43 -55.77 -61.80
CA GLY A 53 -36.77 -55.63 -62.36
C GLY A 53 -37.90 -55.68 -61.33
N VAL A 54 -37.62 -55.48 -60.04
CA VAL A 54 -38.65 -55.31 -59.00
C VAL A 54 -39.26 -53.91 -59.12
N LEU A 55 -40.60 -53.83 -59.21
CA LEU A 55 -41.33 -52.58 -59.43
C LEU A 55 -42.22 -52.17 -58.26
N MET A 56 -42.66 -53.14 -57.46
CA MET A 56 -43.52 -52.89 -56.30
C MET A 56 -42.66 -52.69 -55.05
N SER A 57 -43.02 -51.70 -54.24
CA SER A 57 -42.39 -51.46 -52.95
C SER A 57 -43.43 -51.07 -51.90
N GLU A 58 -43.34 -51.64 -50.72
CA GLU A 58 -44.26 -51.44 -49.60
C GLU A 58 -43.46 -51.11 -48.33
N GLU A 59 -43.94 -50.18 -47.52
CA GLU A 59 -43.36 -49.92 -46.20
C GLU A 59 -43.82 -50.99 -45.20
N GLU A 60 -42.89 -51.54 -44.42
CA GLU A 60 -43.18 -52.55 -43.41
C GLU A 60 -42.42 -52.26 -42.09
N VAL A 61 -43.16 -52.31 -40.98
CA VAL A 61 -42.63 -52.10 -39.63
C VAL A 61 -42.15 -53.43 -39.05
N PHE A 62 -40.99 -53.88 -39.50
CA PHE A 62 -40.44 -55.21 -39.20
C PHE A 62 -40.27 -55.49 -37.71
N GLU A 63 -40.05 -54.50 -36.86
CA GLU A 63 -39.88 -54.65 -35.40
C GLU A 63 -41.16 -55.09 -34.66
N LEU A 64 -42.32 -55.00 -35.30
CA LEU A 64 -43.60 -55.50 -34.77
C LEU A 64 -43.93 -56.91 -35.27
N VAL A 65 -43.18 -57.41 -36.25
CA VAL A 65 -43.34 -58.75 -36.81
C VAL A 65 -42.48 -59.74 -36.01
N PRO A 66 -43.00 -60.93 -35.64
CA PRO A 66 -42.22 -61.97 -34.98
C PRO A 66 -40.95 -62.36 -35.76
N ASP A 67 -39.87 -62.67 -35.04
CA ASP A 67 -38.56 -62.98 -35.63
C ASP A 67 -38.59 -64.15 -36.62
N ASP A 68 -39.43 -65.13 -36.40
CA ASP A 68 -39.62 -66.29 -37.28
C ASP A 68 -40.29 -65.94 -38.61
N GLU A 69 -41.17 -64.94 -38.63
CA GLU A 69 -41.89 -64.48 -39.83
C GLU A 69 -41.07 -63.51 -40.68
N ARG A 70 -40.06 -62.85 -40.10
CA ARG A 70 -39.16 -61.91 -40.80
C ARG A 70 -37.78 -62.48 -41.12
N GLN A 71 -37.61 -63.79 -41.08
CA GLN A 71 -36.35 -64.46 -41.39
C GLN A 71 -36.17 -64.76 -42.88
N CYS A 72 -34.98 -64.47 -43.41
CA CYS A 72 -34.63 -64.85 -44.76
C CYS A 72 -34.64 -66.37 -44.95
N SER A 73 -35.36 -66.85 -45.97
CA SER A 73 -35.48 -68.27 -46.30
C SER A 73 -34.14 -68.94 -46.63
N ALA A 74 -33.16 -68.19 -47.14
CA ALA A 74 -31.86 -68.70 -47.60
C ALA A 74 -30.80 -68.72 -46.48
N CYS A 75 -30.60 -67.60 -45.78
CA CYS A 75 -29.53 -67.43 -44.78
C CYS A 75 -30.01 -67.46 -43.32
N ARG A 76 -31.31 -67.39 -43.07
CA ARG A 76 -31.94 -67.30 -41.72
C ARG A 76 -31.61 -66.02 -40.93
N THR A 77 -31.11 -64.99 -41.60
CA THR A 77 -30.96 -63.65 -41.00
C THR A 77 -32.34 -63.03 -40.77
N THR A 78 -32.55 -62.42 -39.60
CA THR A 78 -33.73 -61.61 -39.27
C THR A 78 -33.67 -60.29 -40.04
N CYS A 79 -34.57 -60.06 -40.99
CA CYS A 79 -34.60 -58.86 -41.81
C CYS A 79 -35.20 -57.69 -41.02
N PHE A 80 -34.61 -56.49 -41.18
CA PHE A 80 -35.11 -55.26 -40.58
C PHE A 80 -35.17 -54.10 -41.58
N LEU A 81 -34.08 -53.80 -42.30
CA LEU A 81 -34.07 -52.64 -43.21
C LEU A 81 -34.91 -52.84 -44.46
N SER A 82 -34.77 -54.03 -45.07
CA SER A 82 -35.55 -54.41 -46.22
C SER A 82 -35.55 -55.91 -46.48
N ALA A 83 -36.51 -56.34 -47.27
CA ALA A 83 -36.70 -57.70 -47.69
C ALA A 83 -37.52 -57.82 -48.97
N LEU A 84 -37.52 -59.00 -49.59
CA LEU A 84 -38.27 -59.28 -50.80
C LEU A 84 -39.33 -60.34 -50.53
N THR A 85 -40.57 -60.04 -50.90
CA THR A 85 -41.74 -60.92 -50.79
C THR A 85 -42.38 -61.14 -52.16
N CYS A 86 -43.26 -62.13 -52.29
CA CYS A 86 -43.98 -62.39 -53.53
C CYS A 86 -45.35 -62.99 -53.23
N SER A 87 -46.36 -62.60 -54.01
CA SER A 87 -47.73 -63.10 -53.85
C SER A 87 -47.90 -64.61 -54.05
N CYS A 88 -46.91 -65.29 -54.65
CA CYS A 88 -46.93 -66.75 -54.79
C CYS A 88 -46.76 -67.48 -53.46
N ASN A 89 -46.16 -66.86 -52.44
CA ASN A 89 -46.03 -67.42 -51.10
C ASN A 89 -45.95 -66.29 -50.05
N PRO A 90 -47.09 -65.90 -49.46
CA PRO A 90 -47.16 -64.78 -48.51
C PRO A 90 -46.33 -64.97 -47.24
N GLU A 91 -46.11 -66.21 -46.80
CA GLU A 91 -45.37 -66.55 -45.57
C GLU A 91 -43.85 -66.60 -45.79
N ARG A 92 -43.38 -66.34 -47.02
CA ARG A 92 -41.98 -66.53 -47.39
C ARG A 92 -41.33 -65.20 -47.76
N LEU A 93 -40.16 -64.97 -47.14
CA LEU A 93 -39.38 -63.75 -47.30
C LEU A 93 -37.89 -64.06 -47.50
N VAL A 94 -37.17 -63.20 -48.23
CA VAL A 94 -35.71 -63.24 -48.35
C VAL A 94 -35.09 -61.85 -48.15
N CYS A 95 -33.87 -61.80 -47.61
CA CYS A 95 -33.09 -60.56 -47.55
C CYS A 95 -32.56 -60.18 -48.95
N LEU A 96 -32.14 -58.93 -49.12
CA LEU A 96 -31.68 -58.43 -50.42
C LEU A 96 -30.35 -59.02 -50.90
N TYR A 97 -29.63 -59.75 -50.05
CA TYR A 97 -28.47 -60.56 -50.46
C TYR A 97 -28.85 -61.83 -51.23
N HIS A 98 -30.08 -62.32 -51.09
CA HIS A 98 -30.56 -63.55 -51.73
C HIS A 98 -31.84 -63.34 -52.56
N PRO A 99 -31.90 -62.33 -53.45
CA PRO A 99 -33.14 -61.93 -54.13
C PRO A 99 -33.66 -63.02 -55.10
N THR A 100 -32.76 -63.89 -55.58
CA THR A 100 -33.07 -65.02 -56.47
C THR A 100 -33.68 -66.22 -55.74
N ASP A 101 -33.46 -66.34 -54.42
CA ASP A 101 -33.78 -67.55 -53.66
C ASP A 101 -35.20 -67.54 -53.05
N LEU A 102 -35.98 -66.50 -53.35
CA LEU A 102 -37.36 -66.35 -52.89
C LEU A 102 -38.29 -67.40 -53.53
N CYS A 103 -38.37 -67.37 -54.85
CA CYS A 103 -39.22 -68.24 -55.66
C CYS A 103 -38.82 -68.13 -57.14
N PRO A 104 -39.26 -69.07 -58.00
CA PRO A 104 -39.03 -69.03 -59.44
C PRO A 104 -39.79 -67.93 -60.21
N CYS A 105 -40.67 -67.17 -59.54
CA CYS A 105 -41.43 -66.11 -60.20
C CYS A 105 -40.51 -64.99 -60.73
N PRO A 106 -40.89 -64.34 -61.85
CA PRO A 106 -40.11 -63.23 -62.41
C PRO A 106 -40.04 -62.06 -61.42
N MET A 107 -38.94 -61.30 -61.44
CA MET A 107 -38.66 -60.21 -60.48
C MET A 107 -39.76 -59.13 -60.47
N GLN A 108 -40.43 -58.91 -61.60
CA GLN A 108 -41.54 -57.95 -61.73
C GLN A 108 -42.75 -58.29 -60.85
N LYS A 109 -42.91 -59.55 -60.43
CA LYS A 109 -43.98 -60.01 -59.53
C LYS A 109 -43.59 -60.01 -58.06
N LYS A 110 -42.37 -59.62 -57.73
CA LYS A 110 -41.87 -59.54 -56.36
C LYS A 110 -42.09 -58.12 -55.82
N CYS A 111 -42.20 -57.98 -54.50
CA CYS A 111 -42.40 -56.72 -53.80
C CYS A 111 -41.23 -56.48 -52.84
N LEU A 112 -40.61 -55.31 -52.94
CA LEU A 112 -39.61 -54.84 -51.98
C LEU A 112 -40.33 -54.29 -50.74
N ARG A 113 -40.20 -54.97 -49.61
CA ARG A 113 -40.64 -54.45 -48.33
C ARG A 113 -39.51 -53.72 -47.65
N TYR A 114 -39.72 -52.47 -47.23
CA TYR A 114 -38.68 -51.63 -46.64
C TYR A 114 -39.15 -50.93 -45.37
N ARG A 115 -38.23 -50.68 -44.43
CA ARG A 115 -38.58 -50.03 -43.16
C ARG A 115 -38.58 -48.51 -43.20
N TYR A 116 -37.58 -47.95 -43.87
CA TYR A 116 -37.39 -46.51 -44.01
C TYR A 116 -37.22 -46.17 -45.49
N PRO A 117 -37.88 -45.12 -45.99
CA PRO A 117 -37.50 -44.47 -47.24
C PRO A 117 -36.01 -44.09 -47.22
N LEU A 118 -35.32 -44.17 -48.37
CA LEU A 118 -33.91 -43.78 -48.45
C LEU A 118 -33.68 -42.31 -48.11
N GLU A 119 -34.69 -41.47 -48.27
CA GLU A 119 -34.69 -40.03 -47.92
C GLU A 119 -34.67 -39.76 -46.41
N ASP A 120 -35.13 -40.71 -45.58
CA ASP A 120 -35.18 -40.55 -44.13
C ASP A 120 -33.87 -41.00 -43.44
N LEU A 121 -33.09 -41.86 -44.09
CA LEU A 121 -31.82 -42.38 -43.55
C LEU A 121 -30.79 -41.27 -43.23
N PRO A 122 -30.61 -40.22 -44.06
CA PRO A 122 -29.73 -39.10 -43.74
C PRO A 122 -30.11 -38.36 -42.45
N SER A 123 -31.40 -38.28 -42.12
CA SER A 123 -31.88 -37.55 -40.93
C SER A 123 -31.49 -38.27 -39.63
N LEU A 124 -31.62 -39.60 -39.60
CA LEU A 124 -31.19 -40.46 -38.49
C LEU A 124 -29.66 -40.41 -38.31
N LEU A 125 -28.93 -40.45 -39.42
CA LEU A 125 -27.47 -40.31 -39.39
C LEU A 125 -27.04 -38.94 -38.86
N TYR A 126 -27.74 -37.87 -39.25
CA TYR A 126 -27.44 -36.51 -38.82
C TYR A 126 -27.51 -36.36 -37.29
N GLY A 127 -28.55 -36.88 -36.64
CA GLY A 127 -28.70 -36.78 -35.18
C GLY A 127 -27.53 -37.41 -34.42
N VAL A 128 -27.14 -38.64 -34.80
CA VAL A 128 -26.00 -39.34 -34.17
C VAL A 128 -24.67 -38.63 -34.49
N LYS A 129 -24.50 -38.17 -35.73
CA LYS A 129 -23.31 -37.44 -36.17
C LYS A 129 -23.14 -36.13 -35.39
N VAL A 130 -24.21 -35.36 -35.19
CA VAL A 130 -24.19 -34.13 -34.39
C VAL A 130 -23.72 -34.42 -32.97
N ARG A 131 -24.19 -35.50 -32.34
CA ARG A 131 -23.76 -35.87 -30.99
C ARG A 131 -22.29 -36.26 -30.94
N ALA A 132 -21.84 -37.11 -31.85
CA ALA A 132 -20.43 -37.54 -31.91
C ALA A 132 -19.49 -36.35 -32.13
N GLN A 133 -19.78 -35.51 -33.15
CA GLN A 133 -18.96 -34.34 -33.49
C GLN A 133 -19.03 -33.24 -32.42
N SER A 134 -20.15 -33.09 -31.73
CA SER A 134 -20.29 -32.16 -30.61
C SER A 134 -19.33 -32.49 -29.47
N TYR A 135 -19.12 -33.77 -29.19
CA TYR A 135 -18.17 -34.18 -28.18
C TYR A 135 -16.73 -33.97 -28.64
N ASP A 136 -16.38 -34.32 -29.89
CA ASP A 136 -15.05 -34.09 -30.45
C ASP A 136 -14.66 -32.60 -30.45
N THR A 137 -15.60 -31.74 -30.84
CA THR A 137 -15.40 -30.28 -30.83
C THR A 137 -15.25 -29.74 -29.41
N TRP A 138 -16.02 -30.26 -28.45
CA TRP A 138 -15.87 -29.92 -27.03
C TRP A 138 -14.50 -30.35 -26.48
N VAL A 139 -14.07 -31.58 -26.74
CA VAL A 139 -12.74 -32.09 -26.31
C VAL A 139 -11.63 -31.20 -26.87
N SER A 140 -11.70 -30.84 -28.16
CA SER A 140 -10.73 -29.96 -28.79
C SER A 140 -10.69 -28.57 -28.12
N ARG A 141 -11.86 -27.94 -27.94
CA ARG A 141 -11.98 -26.62 -27.31
C ARG A 141 -11.46 -26.59 -25.87
N VAL A 142 -11.79 -27.61 -25.06
CA VAL A 142 -11.34 -27.70 -23.67
C VAL A 142 -9.84 -27.95 -23.60
N THR A 143 -9.31 -28.81 -24.47
CA THR A 143 -7.87 -29.07 -24.53
C THR A 143 -7.09 -27.82 -24.92
N GLU A 144 -7.57 -27.08 -25.92
CA GLU A 144 -6.99 -25.79 -26.32
C GLU A 144 -7.06 -24.77 -25.17
N ALA A 145 -8.21 -24.64 -24.52
CA ALA A 145 -8.39 -23.69 -23.42
C ALA A 145 -7.51 -24.01 -22.20
N LEU A 146 -7.34 -25.29 -21.85
CA LEU A 146 -6.51 -25.72 -20.72
C LEU A 146 -4.99 -25.66 -21.01
N SER A 147 -4.58 -25.78 -22.27
CA SER A 147 -3.18 -25.69 -22.70
C SER A 147 -2.77 -24.29 -23.18
N ALA A 148 -3.72 -23.34 -23.24
CA ALA A 148 -3.48 -22.00 -23.69
C ALA A 148 -2.47 -21.27 -22.80
N ASN A 149 -1.45 -20.68 -23.44
CA ASN A 149 -0.46 -19.84 -22.79
C ASN A 149 -0.65 -18.36 -23.18
N PHE A 150 -0.29 -17.47 -22.26
CA PHE A 150 -0.26 -16.02 -22.47
C PHE A 150 -1.57 -15.44 -23.05
N ASN A 151 -1.51 -14.86 -24.26
CA ASN A 151 -2.58 -14.06 -24.86
C ASN A 151 -3.75 -14.87 -25.43
N HIS A 152 -3.66 -16.21 -25.42
CA HIS A 152 -4.72 -17.09 -25.91
C HIS A 152 -5.59 -17.65 -24.79
N LYS A 153 -5.30 -17.29 -23.52
CA LYS A 153 -6.08 -17.73 -22.36
C LYS A 153 -7.50 -17.19 -22.45
N LYS A 154 -8.47 -18.07 -22.21
CA LYS A 154 -9.89 -17.73 -22.16
C LYS A 154 -10.24 -17.06 -20.84
N ASP A 155 -11.37 -16.37 -20.78
CA ASP A 155 -11.85 -15.87 -19.50
C ASP A 155 -12.49 -16.99 -18.65
N LEU A 156 -12.75 -16.70 -17.38
CA LEU A 156 -13.40 -17.65 -16.46
C LEU A 156 -14.84 -18.00 -16.90
N ILE A 157 -15.52 -17.08 -17.59
CA ILE A 157 -16.91 -17.28 -18.02
C ILE A 157 -16.95 -18.32 -19.14
N GLU A 158 -16.04 -18.22 -20.11
CA GLU A 158 -15.88 -19.18 -21.20
C GLU A 158 -15.60 -20.60 -20.66
N LEU A 159 -14.74 -20.75 -19.65
CA LEU A 159 -14.50 -22.07 -19.04
C LEU A 159 -15.74 -22.60 -18.30
N ARG A 160 -16.52 -21.75 -17.63
CA ARG A 160 -17.78 -22.14 -16.98
C ARG A 160 -18.81 -22.61 -18.01
N VAL A 161 -18.94 -21.91 -19.13
CA VAL A 161 -19.83 -22.31 -20.24
C VAL A 161 -19.43 -23.68 -20.81
N MET A 162 -18.12 -23.94 -20.98
CA MET A 162 -17.66 -25.26 -21.43
C MET A 162 -17.98 -26.38 -20.42
N LEU A 163 -17.98 -26.08 -19.13
CA LEU A 163 -18.35 -27.04 -18.09
C LEU A 163 -19.86 -27.31 -18.09
N GLU A 164 -20.67 -26.26 -18.18
CA GLU A 164 -22.14 -26.33 -18.28
C GLU A 164 -22.59 -27.11 -19.53
N ASP A 165 -21.98 -26.83 -20.69
CA ASP A 165 -22.21 -27.59 -21.94
C ASP A 165 -22.00 -29.10 -21.77
N ALA A 166 -21.03 -29.50 -20.94
CA ALA A 166 -20.72 -30.89 -20.69
C ALA A 166 -21.69 -31.55 -19.70
N GLU A 167 -22.18 -30.80 -18.71
CA GLU A 167 -23.19 -31.23 -17.74
C GLU A 167 -24.56 -31.39 -18.42
N ASP A 168 -24.98 -30.40 -19.23
CA ASP A 168 -26.24 -30.41 -19.96
C ASP A 168 -26.32 -31.56 -20.98
N ARG A 169 -25.23 -31.80 -21.71
CA ARG A 169 -25.15 -32.86 -22.72
C ARG A 169 -24.80 -34.24 -22.14
N LYS A 170 -24.62 -34.32 -20.81
CA LYS A 170 -24.30 -35.55 -20.06
C LYS A 170 -23.06 -36.26 -20.60
N TYR A 171 -21.99 -35.52 -20.84
CA TYR A 171 -20.71 -36.10 -21.27
C TYR A 171 -20.09 -36.97 -20.16
N PRO A 172 -19.30 -37.99 -20.53
CA PRO A 172 -18.68 -38.87 -19.56
C PRO A 172 -17.66 -38.12 -18.69
N GLU A 173 -17.64 -38.40 -17.39
CA GLU A 173 -16.66 -37.86 -16.45
C GLU A 173 -15.27 -38.49 -16.65
N ASN A 174 -14.57 -38.06 -17.70
CA ASN A 174 -13.20 -38.47 -17.99
C ASN A 174 -12.17 -37.56 -17.27
N ASP A 175 -10.87 -37.84 -17.47
CA ASP A 175 -9.80 -37.00 -16.92
C ASP A 175 -9.88 -35.54 -17.38
N LEU A 176 -10.31 -35.28 -18.62
CA LEU A 176 -10.41 -33.93 -19.17
C LEU A 176 -11.52 -33.12 -18.48
N PHE A 177 -12.69 -33.75 -18.26
CA PHE A 177 -13.79 -33.16 -17.52
C PHE A 177 -13.36 -32.81 -16.10
N ARG A 178 -12.70 -33.73 -15.39
CA ARG A 178 -12.20 -33.48 -14.03
C ARG A 178 -11.21 -32.32 -14.00
N LYS A 179 -10.25 -32.29 -14.92
CA LYS A 179 -9.29 -31.18 -15.05
C LYS A 179 -9.98 -29.83 -15.32
N LEU A 180 -10.99 -29.80 -16.18
CA LEU A 180 -11.77 -28.58 -16.44
C LEU A 180 -12.51 -28.12 -15.18
N ARG A 181 -13.19 -29.03 -14.48
CA ARG A 181 -13.91 -28.74 -13.23
C ARG A 181 -12.97 -28.19 -12.16
N ASP A 182 -11.81 -28.82 -11.97
CA ASP A 182 -10.81 -28.40 -11.00
C ASP A 182 -10.22 -27.03 -11.36
N ALA A 183 -9.91 -26.79 -12.64
CA ALA A 183 -9.40 -25.51 -13.13
C ALA A 183 -10.41 -24.37 -12.93
N VAL A 184 -11.70 -24.60 -13.22
CA VAL A 184 -12.78 -23.62 -12.98
C VAL A 184 -12.89 -23.32 -11.49
N LYS A 185 -12.90 -24.34 -10.64
CA LYS A 185 -12.99 -24.18 -9.18
C LYS A 185 -11.79 -23.40 -8.62
N GLU A 186 -10.58 -23.74 -9.05
CA GLU A 186 -9.37 -23.02 -8.65
C GLU A 186 -9.44 -21.55 -9.10
N ALA A 187 -9.82 -21.29 -10.34
CA ALA A 187 -9.98 -19.95 -10.87
C ALA A 187 -11.04 -19.12 -10.12
N GLU A 188 -12.18 -19.71 -9.75
CA GLU A 188 -13.20 -19.06 -8.91
C GLU A 188 -12.68 -18.74 -7.51
N THR A 189 -11.96 -19.67 -6.88
CA THR A 189 -11.34 -19.41 -5.57
C THR A 189 -10.32 -18.28 -5.65
N CYS A 190 -9.43 -18.29 -6.64
CA CYS A 190 -8.46 -17.23 -6.89
C CYS A 190 -9.14 -15.88 -7.17
N ALA A 191 -10.21 -15.85 -7.98
CA ALA A 191 -10.98 -14.64 -8.23
C ALA A 191 -11.61 -14.08 -6.94
N SER A 192 -12.18 -14.95 -6.10
CA SER A 192 -12.79 -14.54 -4.82
C SER A 192 -11.76 -13.99 -3.83
N VAL A 193 -10.59 -14.60 -3.74
CA VAL A 193 -9.48 -14.13 -2.90
C VAL A 193 -8.98 -12.79 -3.42
N ALA A 194 -8.76 -12.65 -4.74
CA ALA A 194 -8.34 -11.40 -5.36
C ALA A 194 -9.34 -10.26 -5.09
N GLN A 195 -10.65 -10.52 -5.22
CA GLN A 195 -11.68 -9.53 -4.88
C GLN A 195 -11.69 -9.17 -3.39
N LEU A 196 -11.47 -10.13 -2.50
CA LEU A 196 -11.39 -9.86 -1.06
C LEU A 196 -10.18 -8.99 -0.71
N LEU A 197 -9.03 -9.22 -1.34
CA LEU A 197 -7.81 -8.40 -1.17
C LEU A 197 -8.04 -6.97 -1.65
N LEU A 198 -8.63 -6.80 -2.83
CA LEU A 198 -8.85 -5.49 -3.44
C LEU A 198 -9.97 -4.68 -2.77
N SER A 199 -11.05 -5.33 -2.32
CA SER A 199 -12.16 -4.65 -1.62
C SER A 199 -11.74 -4.12 -0.25
N LYS A 200 -10.78 -4.76 0.42
CA LYS A 200 -10.20 -4.25 1.68
C LYS A 200 -9.39 -2.97 1.48
N LYS A 201 -8.71 -2.80 0.33
CA LYS A 201 -8.05 -1.54 -0.06
C LYS A 201 -9.07 -0.39 -0.17
N GLN A 202 -10.30 -0.66 -0.63
CA GLN A 202 -11.35 0.37 -0.77
C GLN A 202 -12.02 0.77 0.56
N LYS A 203 -12.30 -0.18 1.46
CA LYS A 203 -12.99 0.14 2.74
C LYS A 203 -12.10 0.87 3.76
N HIS A 204 -10.79 0.61 3.78
CA HIS A 204 -9.87 1.30 4.70
C HIS A 204 -9.68 2.79 4.36
N ARG A 205 -10.08 3.24 3.17
CA ARG A 205 -10.11 4.67 2.83
C ARG A 205 -11.24 5.44 3.53
N GLN A 206 -12.21 4.76 4.15
CA GLN A 206 -13.45 5.38 4.67
C GLN A 206 -13.68 5.22 6.18
N SER A 207 -12.96 4.36 6.91
CA SER A 207 -13.03 4.32 8.38
C SER A 207 -11.85 3.57 9.00
N PRO A 208 -11.13 4.16 9.98
CA PRO A 208 -9.96 3.53 10.61
C PRO A 208 -10.29 2.67 11.84
N ASP A 209 -11.56 2.52 12.22
CA ASP A 209 -11.93 1.90 13.50
C ASP A 209 -12.97 0.78 13.33
N SER A 210 -12.49 -0.43 13.00
CA SER A 210 -13.20 -1.67 13.34
C SER A 210 -12.30 -2.90 13.22
N GLY A 211 -12.07 -3.54 14.37
CA GLY A 211 -11.99 -5.00 14.43
C GLY A 211 -10.61 -5.63 14.17
N ARG A 212 -9.93 -5.95 15.27
CA ARG A 212 -8.73 -6.80 15.34
C ARG A 212 -8.89 -8.11 14.55
N THR A 213 -7.75 -8.56 14.03
CA THR A 213 -7.43 -9.95 13.64
C THR A 213 -8.20 -10.54 12.45
N ARG A 214 -7.76 -10.19 11.25
CA ARG A 214 -7.68 -11.15 10.13
C ARG A 214 -6.30 -10.98 9.49
N THR A 215 -5.54 -12.08 9.45
CA THR A 215 -4.16 -12.19 8.96
C THR A 215 -3.97 -11.36 7.68
N LYS A 216 -3.11 -10.34 7.76
CA LYS A 216 -2.58 -9.68 6.57
C LYS A 216 -1.72 -10.72 5.85
N LEU A 217 -1.68 -10.67 4.52
CA LEU A 217 -0.78 -11.54 3.78
C LEU A 217 0.65 -11.03 3.95
N THR A 218 1.60 -11.94 4.04
CA THR A 218 3.03 -11.68 3.89
C THR A 218 3.38 -11.37 2.43
N VAL A 219 4.55 -10.79 2.20
CA VAL A 219 5.04 -10.47 0.85
C VAL A 219 5.24 -11.76 0.04
N GLU A 220 5.73 -12.81 0.68
CA GLU A 220 5.94 -14.13 0.08
C GLU A 220 4.63 -14.78 -0.34
N GLU A 221 3.59 -14.70 0.51
CA GLU A 221 2.25 -15.19 0.18
C GLU A 221 1.64 -14.41 -0.99
N LEU A 222 1.82 -13.09 -1.03
CA LEU A 222 1.34 -12.27 -2.16
C LEU A 222 2.07 -12.63 -3.46
N LYS A 223 3.38 -12.84 -3.42
CA LYS A 223 4.18 -13.29 -4.58
C LYS A 223 3.72 -14.65 -5.09
N ALA A 224 3.55 -15.61 -4.18
CA ALA A 224 3.05 -16.95 -4.52
C ALA A 224 1.64 -16.88 -5.14
N PHE A 225 0.75 -16.04 -4.58
CA PHE A 225 -0.60 -15.86 -5.09
C PHE A 225 -0.62 -15.22 -6.49
N VAL A 226 0.21 -14.21 -6.74
CA VAL A 226 0.36 -13.62 -8.07
C VAL A 226 0.87 -14.66 -9.08
N GLN A 227 1.87 -15.46 -8.71
CA GLN A 227 2.37 -16.54 -9.56
C GLN A 227 1.27 -17.56 -9.87
N GLN A 228 0.49 -17.96 -8.86
CA GLN A 228 -0.65 -18.86 -9.05
C GLN A 228 -1.68 -18.25 -10.02
N LEU A 229 -2.08 -16.99 -9.83
CA LEU A 229 -3.02 -16.28 -10.71
C LEU A 229 -2.60 -16.28 -12.18
N PHE A 230 -1.30 -16.09 -12.46
CA PHE A 230 -0.79 -16.11 -13.83
C PHE A 230 -0.55 -17.53 -14.38
N SER A 231 -0.45 -18.55 -13.53
CA SER A 231 -0.31 -19.95 -13.93
C SER A 231 -1.64 -20.60 -14.35
N LEU A 232 -2.78 -20.07 -13.88
CA LEU A 232 -4.12 -20.58 -14.23
C LEU A 232 -4.37 -20.59 -15.75
N PRO A 233 -5.14 -21.55 -16.29
CA PRO A 233 -5.43 -21.65 -17.72
C PRO A 233 -6.35 -20.53 -18.25
N CYS A 234 -6.94 -19.72 -17.37
CA CYS A 234 -7.82 -18.61 -17.73
C CYS A 234 -7.35 -17.26 -17.21
N VAL A 235 -7.89 -16.18 -17.79
CA VAL A 235 -7.67 -14.80 -17.37
C VAL A 235 -8.66 -14.42 -16.27
N ILE A 236 -8.12 -13.99 -15.13
CA ILE A 236 -8.89 -13.40 -14.03
C ILE A 236 -8.86 -11.88 -14.16
N SER A 237 -10.02 -11.23 -14.18
CA SER A 237 -10.13 -9.77 -14.37
C SER A 237 -9.39 -8.95 -13.31
N GLN A 238 -9.29 -9.48 -12.08
CA GLN A 238 -8.58 -8.85 -10.97
C GLN A 238 -7.05 -9.07 -11.00
N ALA A 239 -6.52 -9.99 -11.83
CA ALA A 239 -5.11 -10.38 -11.78
C ALA A 239 -4.15 -9.19 -11.97
N ARG A 240 -4.47 -8.28 -12.90
CA ARG A 240 -3.67 -7.06 -13.12
C ARG A 240 -3.62 -6.16 -11.90
N GLN A 241 -4.73 -6.01 -11.18
CA GLN A 241 -4.79 -5.14 -10.00
C GLN A 241 -4.01 -5.74 -8.82
N VAL A 242 -4.06 -7.06 -8.65
CA VAL A 242 -3.24 -7.77 -7.64
C VAL A 242 -1.76 -7.69 -8.00
N LYS A 243 -1.41 -7.79 -9.29
CA LYS A 243 -0.03 -7.57 -9.74
C LYS A 243 0.46 -6.16 -9.42
N ASN A 244 -0.32 -5.13 -9.75
CA ASN A 244 0.04 -3.75 -9.41
C ASN A 244 0.23 -3.56 -7.89
N LEU A 245 -0.57 -4.25 -7.05
CA LEU A 245 -0.37 -4.21 -5.60
C LEU A 245 0.97 -4.84 -5.19
N LEU A 246 1.38 -5.93 -5.83
CA LEU A 246 2.70 -6.51 -5.60
C LEU A 246 3.81 -5.56 -6.05
N ASP A 247 3.68 -4.94 -7.22
CA ASP A 247 4.63 -3.95 -7.72
C ASP A 247 4.76 -2.75 -6.74
N ASP A 248 3.63 -2.23 -6.21
CA ASP A 248 3.60 -1.18 -5.18
C ASP A 248 4.34 -1.61 -3.88
N VAL A 249 4.22 -2.89 -3.50
CA VAL A 249 4.89 -3.46 -2.30
C VAL A 249 6.38 -3.63 -2.52
N GLU A 250 6.80 -4.08 -3.70
CA GLU A 250 8.23 -4.20 -4.05
C GLU A 250 8.90 -2.83 -4.12
N GLU A 251 8.22 -1.84 -4.72
CA GLU A 251 8.68 -0.45 -4.73
C GLU A 251 8.80 0.13 -3.31
N PHE A 252 7.83 -0.16 -2.43
CA PHE A 252 7.92 0.22 -1.02
C PHE A 252 9.16 -0.39 -0.36
N HIS A 253 9.43 -1.68 -0.58
CA HIS A 253 10.56 -2.37 0.04
C HIS A 253 11.90 -1.77 -0.40
N GLU A 254 12.07 -1.51 -1.71
CA GLU A 254 13.27 -0.89 -2.26
C GLU A 254 13.50 0.51 -1.67
N ARG A 255 12.48 1.37 -1.70
CA ARG A 255 12.57 2.73 -1.15
C ARG A 255 12.77 2.75 0.36
N ALA A 256 12.18 1.80 1.09
CA ALA A 256 12.38 1.65 2.53
C ALA A 256 13.82 1.26 2.83
N GLN A 257 14.40 0.33 2.07
CA GLN A 257 15.81 -0.05 2.22
C GLN A 257 16.74 1.11 1.93
N GLU A 258 16.51 1.86 0.86
CA GLU A 258 17.29 3.06 0.52
C GLU A 258 17.24 4.10 1.66
N ALA A 259 16.04 4.42 2.15
CA ALA A 259 15.88 5.37 3.26
C ALA A 259 16.52 4.90 4.58
N MET A 260 16.65 3.58 4.79
CA MET A 260 17.33 3.00 5.96
C MET A 260 18.87 2.96 5.81
N MET A 261 19.41 3.22 4.61
CA MET A 261 20.84 3.32 4.34
C MET A 261 21.36 4.76 4.38
N ASP A 262 20.47 5.75 4.37
CA ASP A 262 20.83 7.17 4.44
C ASP A 262 21.56 7.49 5.76
N GLU A 263 22.71 8.16 5.67
CA GLU A 263 23.50 8.57 6.86
C GLU A 263 22.76 9.59 7.75
N THR A 264 21.86 10.37 7.15
CA THR A 264 21.01 11.34 7.86
C THR A 264 19.54 11.04 7.57
N PRO A 265 18.75 10.66 8.59
CA PRO A 265 17.37 10.27 8.36
C PRO A 265 16.50 11.52 8.10
N ASP A 266 15.76 11.50 6.98
CA ASP A 266 14.87 12.59 6.54
C ASP A 266 13.43 12.31 6.99
N SER A 267 12.90 13.15 7.89
CA SER A 267 11.58 12.95 8.48
C SER A 267 10.45 13.03 7.46
N SER A 268 10.58 13.83 6.40
CA SER A 268 9.55 14.01 5.38
C SER A 268 9.48 12.78 4.49
N LYS A 269 10.62 12.28 4.03
CA LYS A 269 10.71 11.04 3.24
C LYS A 269 10.19 9.83 4.05
N LEU A 270 10.64 9.68 5.30
CA LEU A 270 10.21 8.58 6.16
C LEU A 270 8.71 8.62 6.45
N GLN A 271 8.12 9.81 6.67
CA GLN A 271 6.68 9.95 6.84
C GLN A 271 5.92 9.51 5.58
N MET A 272 6.35 9.96 4.40
CA MET A 272 5.74 9.56 3.13
C MET A 272 5.79 8.05 2.91
N LEU A 273 6.91 7.40 3.25
CA LEU A 273 7.04 5.94 3.16
C LEU A 273 6.12 5.21 4.13
N ILE A 274 5.98 5.69 5.36
CA ILE A 274 5.06 5.11 6.34
C ILE A 274 3.61 5.26 5.89
N ASP A 275 3.24 6.40 5.31
CA ASP A 275 1.88 6.63 4.78
C ASP A 275 1.60 5.72 3.58
N MET A 276 2.58 5.56 2.69
CA MET A 276 2.52 4.63 1.56
C MET A 276 2.35 3.19 2.05
N GLY A 277 3.24 2.70 2.92
CA GLY A 277 3.16 1.34 3.45
C GLY A 277 1.92 1.08 4.31
N SER A 278 1.41 2.09 5.04
CA SER A 278 0.14 1.97 5.79
C SER A 278 -1.07 1.85 4.88
N SER A 279 -0.99 2.37 3.65
CA SER A 279 -2.04 2.21 2.63
C SER A 279 -2.02 0.82 1.96
N LEU A 280 -0.90 0.10 2.07
CA LEU A 280 -0.75 -1.27 1.58
C LEU A 280 -1.35 -2.24 2.61
N TYR A 281 -2.31 -3.06 2.18
CA TYR A 281 -2.99 -4.03 3.04
C TYR A 281 -2.19 -5.35 3.13
N VAL A 282 -0.89 -5.24 3.41
CA VAL A 282 0.09 -6.33 3.47
C VAL A 282 0.85 -6.22 4.80
N GLU A 283 1.34 -7.34 5.32
CA GLU A 283 2.21 -7.34 6.49
C GLU A 283 3.61 -6.88 6.08
N LEU A 284 4.00 -5.71 6.58
CA LEU A 284 5.27 -5.07 6.25
C LEU A 284 6.08 -4.89 7.54
N PRO A 285 7.06 -5.78 7.83
CA PRO A 285 7.89 -5.66 9.03
C PRO A 285 8.71 -4.37 9.06
N GLU A 286 9.05 -3.82 7.90
CA GLU A 286 9.81 -2.58 7.72
C GLU A 286 9.07 -1.36 8.29
N LEU A 287 7.74 -1.37 8.34
CA LEU A 287 6.96 -0.26 8.91
C LEU A 287 7.28 0.00 10.37
N ALA A 288 7.54 -1.04 11.16
CA ALA A 288 7.91 -0.88 12.56
C ALA A 288 9.29 -0.19 12.68
N ARG A 289 10.23 -0.60 11.83
CA ARG A 289 11.59 -0.02 11.77
C ARG A 289 11.57 1.42 11.25
N LEU A 290 10.86 1.71 10.15
CA LEU A 290 10.70 3.07 9.62
C LEU A 290 10.09 4.03 10.64
N LYS A 291 9.15 3.57 11.47
CA LYS A 291 8.57 4.38 12.56
C LYS A 291 9.61 4.74 13.63
N GLN A 292 10.56 3.86 13.91
CA GLN A 292 11.66 4.15 14.84
C GLN A 292 12.63 5.18 14.22
N GLU A 293 13.04 4.98 12.96
CA GLU A 293 13.87 5.94 12.21
C GLU A 293 13.21 7.32 12.10
N LEU A 294 11.89 7.38 11.91
CA LEU A 294 11.14 8.64 11.88
C LEU A 294 11.20 9.38 13.23
N GLN A 295 11.18 8.68 14.36
CA GLN A 295 11.34 9.33 15.67
C GLN A 295 12.74 9.95 15.82
N GLN A 296 13.77 9.25 15.33
CA GLN A 296 15.14 9.77 15.31
C GLN A 296 15.25 11.01 14.41
N ALA A 297 14.70 10.95 13.20
CA ALA A 297 14.70 12.07 12.25
C ALA A 297 14.00 13.31 12.81
N ARG A 298 12.81 13.13 13.42
CA ARG A 298 12.04 14.24 14.03
C ARG A 298 12.78 14.88 15.18
N TRP A 299 13.46 14.09 16.02
CA TRP A 299 14.29 14.62 17.09
C TRP A 299 15.47 15.42 16.54
N LEU A 300 16.17 14.90 15.51
CA LEU A 300 17.24 15.63 14.84
C LEU A 300 16.75 16.95 14.22
N ASP A 301 15.57 16.96 13.62
CA ASP A 301 14.93 18.18 13.10
C ASP A 301 14.64 19.19 14.21
N GLU A 302 14.10 18.75 15.34
CA GLU A 302 13.82 19.58 16.51
C GLU A 302 15.10 20.21 17.08
N VAL A 303 16.18 19.41 17.19
CA VAL A 303 17.49 19.87 17.64
C VAL A 303 18.05 20.92 16.69
N ARG A 304 18.07 20.66 15.37
CA ARG A 304 18.57 21.63 14.37
C ARG A 304 17.76 22.92 14.39
N LEU A 305 16.44 22.82 14.47
CA LEU A 305 15.56 23.99 14.48
C LEU A 305 15.78 24.84 15.75
N THR A 306 15.95 24.20 16.89
CA THR A 306 16.22 24.89 18.17
C THR A 306 17.59 25.57 18.15
N LEU A 307 18.63 24.88 17.66
CA LEU A 307 19.99 25.43 17.57
C LEU A 307 20.14 26.55 16.51
N SER A 308 19.18 26.67 15.59
CA SER A 308 19.16 27.74 14.58
C SER A 308 18.85 29.13 15.17
N ASP A 309 18.16 29.19 16.32
CA ASP A 309 17.89 30.45 17.03
C ASP A 309 18.52 30.43 18.44
N PRO A 310 19.70 31.07 18.61
CA PRO A 310 20.40 31.13 19.90
C PRO A 310 19.58 31.71 21.06
N GLN A 311 18.50 32.46 20.79
CA GLN A 311 17.63 33.00 21.85
C GLN A 311 16.70 31.94 22.46
N GLN A 312 16.36 30.89 21.71
CA GLN A 312 15.53 29.78 22.20
C GLN A 312 16.35 28.74 22.99
N VAL A 313 17.67 28.73 22.80
CA VAL A 313 18.60 27.76 23.41
C VAL A 313 18.86 28.12 24.87
N THR A 314 17.92 27.77 25.75
CA THR A 314 18.07 27.89 27.21
C THR A 314 18.58 26.58 27.82
N LEU A 315 19.14 26.63 29.04
CA LEU A 315 19.57 25.43 29.78
C LEU A 315 18.43 24.40 29.95
N ASP A 316 17.20 24.87 30.22
CA ASP A 316 16.03 23.99 30.39
C ASP A 316 15.60 23.35 29.07
N VAL A 317 15.67 24.08 27.95
CA VAL A 317 15.36 23.54 26.62
C VAL A 317 16.40 22.50 26.21
N MET A 318 17.70 22.76 26.43
CA MET A 318 18.76 21.78 26.18
C MET A 318 18.57 20.49 26.99
N LYS A 319 18.22 20.60 28.28
CA LYS A 319 17.91 19.42 29.12
C LYS A 319 16.72 18.62 28.58
N LYS A 320 15.63 19.29 28.20
CA LYS A 320 14.46 18.64 27.60
C LYS A 320 14.77 17.92 26.29
N LEU A 321 15.60 18.51 25.42
CA LEU A 321 16.03 17.88 24.18
C LEU A 321 16.90 16.65 24.42
N ILE A 322 17.77 16.68 25.44
CA ILE A 322 18.56 15.52 25.82
C ILE A 322 17.64 14.42 26.38
N ASP A 323 16.73 14.76 27.28
CA ASP A 323 15.78 13.82 27.87
C ASP A 323 14.90 13.13 26.81
N SER A 324 14.43 13.87 25.80
CA SER A 324 13.66 13.29 24.69
C SER A 324 14.49 12.40 23.77
N GLY A 325 15.80 12.65 23.68
CA GLY A 325 16.72 11.85 22.87
C GLY A 325 17.13 10.52 23.51
N VAL A 326 17.23 10.44 24.84
CA VAL A 326 17.72 9.25 25.57
C VAL A 326 16.86 8.01 25.32
N GLY A 327 15.57 8.18 25.04
CA GLY A 327 14.64 7.09 24.75
C GLY A 327 14.67 6.56 23.31
N LEU A 328 15.45 7.19 22.42
CA LEU A 328 15.50 6.83 21.01
C LEU A 328 16.39 5.59 20.76
N ALA A 329 16.09 4.86 19.70
CA ALA A 329 16.94 3.76 19.24
C ALA A 329 18.32 4.30 18.81
N PRO A 330 19.40 3.51 18.95
CA PRO A 330 20.76 3.95 18.64
C PRO A 330 20.93 4.25 17.15
N HIS A 331 21.46 5.43 16.83
CA HIS A 331 21.80 5.86 15.48
C HIS A 331 22.96 6.85 15.55
N HIS A 332 23.95 6.73 14.65
CA HIS A 332 25.17 7.53 14.70
C HIS A 332 24.91 9.05 14.70
N ALA A 333 23.99 9.52 13.85
CA ALA A 333 23.62 10.93 13.81
C ALA A 333 22.97 11.43 15.12
N VAL A 334 22.18 10.58 15.79
CA VAL A 334 21.55 10.91 17.09
C VAL A 334 22.61 10.98 18.19
N GLU A 335 23.52 10.01 18.23
CA GLU A 335 24.63 9.99 19.20
C GLU A 335 25.55 11.22 19.05
N LYS A 336 25.87 11.58 17.81
CA LYS A 336 26.68 12.76 17.51
C LYS A 336 25.99 14.05 17.97
N ALA A 337 24.73 14.26 17.58
CA ALA A 337 23.97 15.43 17.99
C ALA A 337 23.74 15.47 19.51
N MET A 338 23.57 14.32 20.16
CA MET A 338 23.44 14.22 21.61
C MET A 338 24.74 14.60 22.32
N ALA A 339 25.90 14.15 21.82
CA ALA A 339 27.19 14.54 22.35
C ALA A 339 27.43 16.06 22.21
N GLU A 340 27.11 16.64 21.04
CA GLU A 340 27.21 18.08 20.80
C GLU A 340 26.29 18.89 21.73
N LEU A 341 25.06 18.43 21.97
CA LEU A 341 24.13 19.05 22.93
C LEU A 341 24.62 18.95 24.38
N GLN A 342 25.17 17.80 24.78
CA GLN A 342 25.72 17.60 26.13
C GLN A 342 26.95 18.47 26.38
N GLU A 343 27.83 18.60 25.38
CA GLU A 343 28.97 19.52 25.44
C GLU A 343 28.49 20.97 25.56
N LEU A 344 27.55 21.39 24.71
CA LEU A 344 26.99 22.74 24.76
C LEU A 344 26.31 23.04 26.10
N LEU A 345 25.55 22.09 26.66
CA LEU A 345 24.92 22.23 27.98
C LEU A 345 25.99 22.40 29.08
N THR A 346 27.02 21.55 29.08
CA THR A 346 28.09 21.59 30.07
C THR A 346 28.85 22.92 30.05
N VAL A 347 29.19 23.41 28.85
CA VAL A 347 29.83 24.71 28.67
C VAL A 347 28.90 25.84 29.13
N SER A 348 27.63 25.80 28.74
CA SER A 348 26.62 26.79 29.09
C SER A 348 26.39 26.89 30.60
N GLU A 349 26.23 25.76 31.30
CA GLU A 349 26.07 25.72 32.76
C GLU A 349 27.30 26.28 33.48
N ARG A 350 28.50 25.90 33.03
CA ARG A 350 29.76 26.42 33.60
C ARG A 350 29.85 27.94 33.51
N TRP A 351 29.47 28.51 32.37
CA TRP A 351 29.51 29.95 32.16
C TRP A 351 28.41 30.69 32.89
N GLU A 352 27.22 30.11 32.97
CA GLU A 352 26.10 30.67 33.73
C GLU A 352 26.42 30.74 35.24
N GLU A 353 26.96 29.66 35.81
CA GLU A 353 27.38 29.64 37.22
C GLU A 353 28.58 30.56 37.46
N LYS A 354 29.56 30.61 36.54
CA LYS A 354 30.69 31.56 36.63
C LYS A 354 30.20 33.01 36.62
N ALA A 355 29.25 33.37 35.76
CA ALA A 355 28.67 34.71 35.71
C ALA A 355 27.89 35.05 36.99
N LYS A 356 27.11 34.10 37.51
CA LYS A 356 26.38 34.24 38.78
C LYS A 356 27.32 34.44 39.98
N VAL A 357 28.38 33.63 40.09
CA VAL A 357 29.40 33.78 41.14
C VAL A 357 30.06 35.15 41.04
N CYS A 358 30.41 35.61 39.83
CA CYS A 358 30.99 36.93 39.61
C CYS A 358 30.07 38.08 40.03
N LEU A 359 28.75 37.97 39.79
CA LEU A 359 27.76 38.96 40.21
C LEU A 359 27.56 38.99 41.74
N GLN A 360 27.74 37.86 42.42
CA GLN A 360 27.54 37.72 43.87
C GLN A 360 28.83 37.90 44.68
N ALA A 361 29.99 37.93 44.03
CA ALA A 361 31.30 37.97 44.68
C ALA A 361 31.49 39.16 45.63
N ARG A 362 32.04 38.86 46.81
CA ARG A 362 32.52 39.85 47.80
C ARG A 362 33.91 39.45 48.27
N PRO A 363 34.98 40.24 47.97
CA PRO A 363 34.98 41.54 47.29
C PRO A 363 34.62 41.45 45.80
N ARG A 364 34.05 42.54 45.24
CA ARG A 364 33.64 42.62 43.83
C ARG A 364 34.86 42.53 42.90
N HIS A 365 34.67 41.96 41.70
CA HIS A 365 35.71 41.86 40.68
C HIS A 365 35.92 43.19 39.91
N SER A 366 37.14 43.39 39.39
CA SER A 366 37.46 44.55 38.55
C SER A 366 36.74 44.47 37.19
N VAL A 367 36.53 45.63 36.59
CA VAL A 367 35.93 45.77 35.24
C VAL A 367 36.67 44.92 34.21
N ALA A 368 38.01 44.99 34.16
CA ALA A 368 38.83 44.22 33.21
C ALA A 368 38.68 42.69 33.36
N SER A 369 38.59 42.19 34.60
CA SER A 369 38.43 40.74 34.83
C SER A 369 37.06 40.24 34.36
N LEU A 370 36.00 41.01 34.58
CA LEU A 370 34.65 40.65 34.15
C LEU A 370 34.49 40.79 32.63
N GLU A 371 35.21 41.70 31.99
CA GLU A 371 35.22 41.85 30.53
C GLU A 371 35.82 40.66 29.80
N SER A 372 36.91 40.07 30.32
CA SER A 372 37.46 38.82 29.76
C SER A 372 36.42 37.70 29.78
N ILE A 373 35.72 37.56 30.92
CA ILE A 373 34.67 36.55 31.14
C ILE A 373 33.51 36.75 30.14
N VAL A 374 33.03 37.99 29.98
CA VAL A 374 31.95 38.29 29.03
C VAL A 374 32.42 38.09 27.58
N ASN A 375 33.66 38.41 27.24
CA ASN A 375 34.19 38.20 25.90
C ASN A 375 34.33 36.71 25.54
N GLU A 376 34.80 35.89 26.47
CA GLU A 376 34.87 34.44 26.29
C GLU A 376 33.48 33.81 26.17
N ALA A 377 32.49 34.31 26.92
CA ALA A 377 31.11 33.83 26.89
C ALA A 377 30.30 34.26 25.64
N LYS A 378 30.77 35.26 24.87
CA LYS A 378 30.06 35.72 23.64
C LYS A 378 29.97 34.67 22.55
N ASN A 379 30.88 33.71 22.53
CA ASN A 379 30.96 32.68 21.50
C ASN A 379 30.02 31.49 21.75
N ILE A 380 29.30 31.49 22.88
CA ILE A 380 28.40 30.40 23.23
C ILE A 380 27.04 30.67 22.56
N PRO A 381 26.56 29.79 21.67
CA PRO A 381 25.27 29.96 20.98
C PRO A 381 24.10 29.57 21.89
N ALA A 382 24.02 30.15 23.08
CA ALA A 382 22.97 29.88 24.07
C ALA A 382 22.50 31.15 24.77
N PHE A 383 21.23 31.15 25.19
CA PHE A 383 20.66 32.20 26.00
C PHE A 383 21.05 32.01 27.47
N LEU A 384 21.92 32.90 27.95
CA LEU A 384 22.53 32.87 29.28
C LEU A 384 22.16 34.12 30.10
N PRO A 385 21.09 34.07 30.92
CA PRO A 385 20.58 35.24 31.66
C PRO A 385 21.61 35.93 32.56
N ASN A 386 22.44 35.17 33.27
CA ASN A 386 23.44 35.74 34.17
C ASN A 386 24.60 36.38 33.39
N VAL A 387 24.98 35.84 32.23
CA VAL A 387 25.98 36.47 31.34
C VAL A 387 25.44 37.79 30.77
N LEU A 388 24.17 37.84 30.38
CA LEU A 388 23.51 39.08 29.96
C LEU A 388 23.47 40.11 31.09
N SER A 389 23.10 39.70 32.30
CA SER A 389 23.10 40.55 33.50
C SER A 389 24.50 41.06 33.83
N LEU A 390 25.54 40.24 33.65
CA LEU A 390 26.94 40.62 33.83
C LEU A 390 27.39 41.66 32.78
N LYS A 391 26.99 41.48 31.52
CA LYS A 391 27.23 42.44 30.43
C LYS A 391 26.57 43.78 30.71
N GLU A 392 25.32 43.79 31.20
CA GLU A 392 24.63 45.02 31.60
C GLU A 392 25.30 45.69 32.82
N ALA A 393 25.70 44.91 33.81
CA ALA A 393 26.41 45.43 34.98
C ALA A 393 27.74 46.09 34.60
N LEU A 394 28.49 45.47 33.68
CA LEU A 394 29.71 46.04 33.10
C LEU A 394 29.44 47.34 32.35
N GLN A 395 28.39 47.39 31.54
CA GLN A 395 28.00 48.61 30.82
C GLN A 395 27.68 49.75 31.78
N LYS A 396 26.89 49.48 32.83
CA LYS A 396 26.58 50.44 33.90
C LYS A 396 27.84 50.88 34.65
N ALA A 397 28.78 49.97 34.91
CA ALA A 397 30.05 50.28 35.56
C ALA A 397 30.94 51.21 34.71
N ARG A 398 31.03 50.96 33.40
CA ARG A 398 31.76 51.81 32.44
C ARG A 398 31.14 53.20 32.37
N GLU A 399 29.83 53.29 32.17
CA GLU A 399 29.12 54.57 32.13
C GLU A 399 29.27 55.38 33.43
N TRP A 400 29.27 54.70 34.57
CA TRP A 400 29.53 55.33 35.86
C TRP A 400 30.97 55.85 35.95
N THR A 401 31.94 55.03 35.54
CA THR A 401 33.38 55.37 35.59
C THR A 401 33.68 56.58 34.71
N THR A 402 33.18 56.60 33.47
CA THR A 402 33.34 57.74 32.55
C THR A 402 32.72 59.02 33.12
N LYS A 403 31.58 58.94 33.82
CA LYS A 403 30.97 60.11 34.48
C LYS A 403 31.85 60.64 35.62
N VAL A 404 32.48 59.76 36.40
CA VAL A 404 33.38 60.17 37.48
C VAL A 404 34.67 60.77 36.93
N GLU A 405 35.25 60.17 35.90
CA GLU A 405 36.43 60.69 35.21
C GLU A 405 36.18 62.08 34.62
N ALA A 406 35.02 62.30 33.97
CA ALA A 406 34.66 63.61 33.41
C ALA A 406 34.51 64.72 34.48
N ILE A 407 34.16 64.34 35.71
CA ILE A 407 34.11 65.28 36.85
C ILE A 407 35.52 65.54 37.39
N GLN A 408 36.37 64.52 37.45
CA GLN A 408 37.75 64.64 37.93
C GLN A 408 38.65 65.43 36.96
N SER A 409 38.43 65.31 35.64
CA SER A 409 39.18 66.04 34.61
C SER A 409 38.81 67.53 34.50
N GLY A 410 37.89 68.03 35.35
CA GLY A 410 37.43 69.43 35.34
C GLY A 410 36.51 69.76 34.16
N SER A 411 36.07 68.76 33.39
CA SER A 411 35.21 68.94 32.22
C SER A 411 33.76 69.23 32.61
N ASN A 412 33.34 68.82 33.80
CA ASN A 412 32.02 69.10 34.39
C ASN A 412 32.15 69.39 35.89
N TYR A 413 31.70 70.58 36.33
CA TYR A 413 31.59 70.90 37.76
C TYR A 413 30.37 70.18 38.35
N ALA A 414 30.60 69.25 39.27
CA ALA A 414 29.53 68.51 39.93
C ALA A 414 29.09 69.18 41.23
N TYR A 415 27.80 69.48 41.34
CA TYR A 415 27.20 69.91 42.61
C TYR A 415 27.12 68.74 43.59
N LEU A 416 27.03 69.04 44.89
CA LEU A 416 26.93 68.02 45.95
C LEU A 416 25.81 67.00 45.67
N GLU A 417 24.63 67.45 45.23
CA GLU A 417 23.49 66.58 44.91
C GLU A 417 23.78 65.62 43.74
N GLN A 418 24.58 66.06 42.77
CA GLN A 418 24.99 65.22 41.64
C GLN A 418 26.00 64.15 42.07
N LEU A 419 26.94 64.49 42.96
CA LEU A 419 27.87 63.52 43.56
C LEU A 419 27.14 62.52 44.47
N GLU A 420 26.12 62.96 45.21
CA GLU A 420 25.24 62.08 45.99
C GLU A 420 24.46 61.12 45.09
N SER A 421 23.89 61.61 43.99
CA SER A 421 23.20 60.79 42.98
C SER A 421 24.15 59.78 42.33
N LEU A 422 25.39 60.17 42.02
CA LEU A 422 26.41 59.28 41.47
C LEU A 422 26.84 58.21 42.47
N SER A 423 27.03 58.55 43.74
CA SER A 423 27.29 57.59 44.81
C SER A 423 26.14 56.59 44.95
N ALA A 424 24.89 57.07 44.98
CA ALA A 424 23.70 56.23 45.06
C ALA A 424 23.56 55.26 43.88
N LYS A 425 23.89 55.72 42.65
CA LYS A 425 23.89 54.88 41.43
C LYS A 425 25.06 53.89 41.37
N GLY A 426 26.20 54.19 42.00
CA GLY A 426 27.37 53.30 42.02
C GLY A 426 27.25 52.12 42.99
N ARG A 427 26.58 52.31 44.14
CA ARG A 427 26.37 51.27 45.17
C ARG A 427 25.76 49.95 44.65
N PRO A 428 24.66 49.95 43.88
CA PRO A 428 24.01 48.72 43.43
C PRO A 428 24.75 47.99 42.30
N ILE A 429 25.77 48.61 41.67
CA ILE A 429 26.49 47.99 40.56
C ILE A 429 27.36 46.83 41.09
N PRO A 430 27.15 45.57 40.67
CA PRO A 430 27.89 44.41 41.18
C PRO A 430 29.30 44.28 40.58
N VAL A 431 29.99 45.40 40.40
CA VAL A 431 31.36 45.49 39.87
C VAL A 431 32.20 46.38 40.81
N ARG A 432 33.50 46.12 40.91
CA ARG A 432 34.41 46.95 41.71
C ARG A 432 34.61 48.29 41.01
N LEU A 433 34.11 49.34 41.65
CA LEU A 433 34.28 50.72 41.22
C LEU A 433 35.39 51.35 42.06
N ASP A 434 36.62 51.39 41.52
CA ASP A 434 37.80 51.81 42.28
C ASP A 434 37.68 53.27 42.79
N ALA A 435 36.98 54.14 42.05
CA ALA A 435 36.71 55.52 42.45
C ALA A 435 35.52 55.70 43.40
N LEU A 436 34.70 54.67 43.66
CA LEU A 436 33.49 54.81 44.49
C LEU A 436 33.80 55.18 45.95
N PRO A 437 34.77 54.54 46.65
CA PRO A 437 35.14 54.93 48.01
C PRO A 437 35.64 56.38 48.09
N GLN A 438 36.33 56.85 47.04
CA GLN A 438 36.79 58.23 46.95
C GLN A 438 35.60 59.19 46.80
N VAL A 439 34.65 58.92 45.90
CA VAL A 439 33.44 59.73 45.73
C VAL A 439 32.61 59.76 47.01
N GLU A 440 32.44 58.62 47.68
CA GLU A 440 31.72 58.54 48.96
C GLU A 440 32.40 59.34 50.07
N SER A 441 33.73 59.27 50.15
CA SER A 441 34.52 60.09 51.08
C SER A 441 34.38 61.59 50.79
N GLN A 442 34.43 61.99 49.51
CA GLN A 442 34.24 63.40 49.12
C GLN A 442 32.81 63.89 49.40
N VAL A 443 31.79 63.08 49.14
CA VAL A 443 30.40 63.38 49.52
C VAL A 443 30.26 63.52 51.03
N ALA A 444 30.87 62.62 51.81
CA ALA A 444 30.86 62.69 53.27
C ALA A 444 31.59 63.94 53.79
N ALA A 445 32.75 64.28 53.23
CA ALA A 445 33.51 65.48 53.57
C ALA A 445 32.73 66.76 53.22
N ALA A 446 32.10 66.82 52.05
CA ALA A 446 31.28 67.94 51.63
C ALA A 446 30.01 68.10 52.49
N ARG A 447 29.35 66.99 52.88
CA ARG A 447 28.25 67.01 53.85
C ARG A 447 28.70 67.53 55.21
N ALA A 448 29.83 67.03 55.72
CA ALA A 448 30.39 67.45 57.00
C ALA A 448 30.79 68.94 56.98
N TRP A 449 31.36 69.43 55.87
CA TRP A 449 31.64 70.85 55.69
C TRP A 449 30.34 71.67 55.67
N ARG A 450 29.34 71.28 54.86
CA ARG A 450 28.05 71.97 54.79
C ARG A 450 27.37 72.05 56.16
N GLU A 451 27.40 70.97 56.93
CA GLU A 451 26.84 70.93 58.27
C GLU A 451 27.61 71.82 59.26
N ARG A 452 28.94 71.73 59.30
CA ARG A 452 29.78 72.57 60.18
C ARG A 452 29.61 74.05 59.85
N THR A 453 29.70 74.42 58.58
CA THR A 453 29.53 75.80 58.11
C THR A 453 28.10 76.28 58.41
N GLY A 454 27.09 75.43 58.23
CA GLY A 454 25.73 75.70 58.68
C GLY A 454 25.64 76.02 60.17
N ARG A 455 26.25 75.20 61.03
CA ARG A 455 26.27 75.45 62.49
C ARG A 455 26.99 76.73 62.88
N THR A 456 28.04 77.11 62.15
CA THR A 456 28.84 78.31 62.45
C THR A 456 28.14 79.60 61.99
N PHE A 457 27.54 79.60 60.79
CA PHE A 457 27.06 80.82 60.15
C PHE A 457 25.53 81.00 60.20
N LEU A 458 24.76 79.93 60.45
CA LEU A 458 23.30 80.02 60.59
C LEU A 458 22.89 80.01 62.06
N LYS A 459 22.03 80.96 62.45
CA LYS A 459 21.34 80.92 63.74
C LYS A 459 20.28 79.82 63.73
N LYS A 460 20.02 79.19 64.88
CA LYS A 460 18.90 78.24 65.04
C LYS A 460 17.60 78.93 64.61
N ASN A 461 16.87 78.33 63.66
CA ASN A 461 15.64 78.85 63.03
C ASN A 461 15.81 80.02 62.05
N SER A 462 16.97 80.16 61.39
CA SER A 462 17.12 81.11 60.28
C SER A 462 16.26 80.72 59.06
N SER A 463 15.56 81.70 58.48
CA SER A 463 14.84 81.56 57.19
C SER A 463 15.75 81.67 55.97
N HIS A 464 17.04 81.97 56.16
CA HIS A 464 18.02 82.13 55.09
C HIS A 464 18.78 80.83 54.84
N THR A 465 19.09 80.56 53.57
CA THR A 465 19.92 79.42 53.19
C THR A 465 21.40 79.70 53.46
N LEU A 466 22.19 78.65 53.67
CA LEU A 466 23.64 78.79 53.85
C LEU A 466 24.30 79.54 52.69
N LEU A 467 23.82 79.32 51.46
CA LEU A 467 24.29 80.03 50.27
C LEU A 467 24.00 81.54 50.39
N GLN A 468 22.80 81.94 50.78
CA GLN A 468 22.43 83.35 50.96
C GLN A 468 23.27 84.07 52.03
N VAL A 469 23.72 83.36 53.07
CA VAL A 469 24.55 83.92 54.14
C VAL A 469 26.02 84.05 53.73
N LEU A 470 26.52 83.13 52.89
CA LEU A 470 27.91 83.09 52.45
C LEU A 470 28.17 83.82 51.12
N SER A 471 27.12 84.12 50.36
CA SER A 471 27.23 84.94 49.14
C SER A 471 27.74 86.35 49.49
N PRO A 472 28.77 86.86 48.78
CA PRO A 472 29.22 88.22 48.96
C PRO A 472 28.05 89.20 48.73
N ARG A 473 27.78 90.07 49.71
CA ARG A 473 26.81 91.15 49.55
C ARG A 473 27.43 92.24 48.68
N THR A 474 26.90 92.46 47.49
CA THR A 474 27.34 93.52 46.56
C THR A 474 26.85 94.92 46.96
N ASP A 475 26.01 94.98 47.99
CA ASP A 475 25.21 96.10 48.46
C ASP A 475 25.77 96.77 49.74
N ILE A 476 26.92 96.29 50.24
CA ILE A 476 27.61 96.90 51.40
C ILE A 476 28.96 97.45 50.93
N GLY A 477 29.08 98.78 50.84
CA GLY A 477 30.33 99.48 50.50
C GLY A 477 30.23 100.57 49.43
N ILE A 478 29.08 100.81 48.81
CA ILE A 478 28.87 101.96 47.91
C ILE A 478 28.43 103.17 48.77
N TYR A 479 29.40 103.89 49.32
CA TYR A 479 29.17 105.22 49.87
C TYR A 479 29.02 106.20 48.70
N GLY A 480 27.86 106.82 48.57
CA GLY A 480 27.66 107.92 47.63
C GLY A 480 28.60 109.08 47.94
N SER A 481 29.32 109.57 46.93
CA SER A 481 29.80 110.94 46.91
C SER A 481 28.75 111.79 46.20
N GLY A 482 28.05 112.62 46.96
CA GLY A 482 27.26 113.71 46.41
C GLY A 482 28.12 114.94 46.10
N LYS A 483 27.72 115.63 45.01
CA LYS A 483 27.94 117.04 44.61
C LYS A 483 29.31 117.43 44.02
N ASN A 484 29.35 117.62 42.70
CA ASN A 484 28.89 118.86 42.05
C ASN A 484 28.13 118.55 40.76
#